data_AF-A0A1F6UEJ7-F1
#
_entry.id   AF-A0A1F6UEJ7-F1
#
_cell.length_a   1.000
_cell.length_b   1.000
_cell.length_c   1.000
_cell.angle_alpha   90.00
_cell.angle_beta   90.00
_cell.angle_gamma   90.00
#
_symmetry.space_group_name_H-M   'P 1'
#
loop_
_entity.id
_entity.type
_entity.pdbx_description
1 polymer ?
#
loop_
_entity_poly.entity_id
_entity_poly.type
_entity_poly.pdbx_seq_one_letter_code
_entity_poly.pdbx_strand_id
1 'polypeptide(L)'
;MDSQTHVEFADKLLALSRQHPAYAVASLFPQIDRYPHVFHRMYAHTVFKARRLAETGLRVLTQDGWSDDTQAFDVRRFQEEKARFQAYMQAQSLTLPDVDPCAHEAALLAYVSHLYLDSFNQPTQPFAPVSVYCSGQWRMWEQIGDFRLTLYTTPVIGQLRHDLMHHPLWAEADACTPSVQIEAMLERLWRLSLDRIGASIVAPSMQAMGLSRNSPHEVARAREFFEAFEALLVDLHLKYLVADNAVAASEFSTHAARARRAV
;
A
#
# COMPACT_ATOMS: atom_id res chain seq x y z
N MET A 1 1.58 -5.90 2.41
CA MET A 1 0.89 -6.89 1.56
C MET A 1 1.88 -7.36 0.48
N ASP A 2 1.52 -8.33 -0.35
CA ASP A 2 2.36 -8.70 -1.50
C ASP A 2 2.25 -7.65 -2.62
N SER A 3 3.21 -7.65 -3.56
CA SER A 3 3.24 -6.68 -4.66
C SER A 3 1.96 -6.72 -5.51
N GLN A 4 1.36 -7.90 -5.69
CA GLN A 4 0.13 -8.02 -6.47
C GLN A 4 -1.04 -7.30 -5.79
N THR A 5 -1.22 -7.47 -4.48
CA THR A 5 -2.26 -6.75 -3.74
C THR A 5 -2.05 -5.24 -3.80
N HIS A 6 -0.81 -4.75 -3.72
CA HIS A 6 -0.53 -3.31 -3.85
C HIS A 6 -0.96 -2.76 -5.22
N VAL A 7 -0.69 -3.49 -6.30
CA VAL A 7 -1.10 -3.08 -7.66
C VAL A 7 -2.62 -3.12 -7.81
N GLU A 8 -3.27 -4.21 -7.41
CA GLU A 8 -4.74 -4.34 -7.51
C GLU A 8 -5.48 -3.30 -6.65
N PHE A 9 -4.97 -2.99 -5.46
CA PHE A 9 -5.52 -1.93 -4.62
C PHE A 9 -5.37 -0.55 -5.28
N ALA A 10 -4.19 -0.24 -5.83
CA ALA A 10 -3.96 1.00 -6.55
C ALA A 10 -4.86 1.12 -7.80
N ASP A 11 -5.06 0.04 -8.55
CA ASP A 11 -5.95 -0.01 -9.71
C ASP A 11 -7.41 0.36 -9.33
N LYS A 12 -7.93 -0.21 -8.24
CA LYS A 12 -9.26 0.14 -7.73
C LYS A 12 -9.38 1.62 -7.37
N LEU A 13 -8.38 2.19 -6.70
CA LEU A 13 -8.37 3.61 -6.35
C LEU A 13 -8.27 4.52 -7.59
N LEU A 14 -7.46 4.15 -8.57
CA LEU A 14 -7.35 4.84 -9.85
C LEU A 14 -8.69 4.83 -10.60
N ALA A 15 -9.41 3.70 -10.59
CA ALA A 15 -10.75 3.61 -11.17
C ALA A 15 -11.75 4.57 -10.49
N LEU A 16 -11.73 4.70 -9.16
CA LEU A 16 -12.55 5.67 -8.43
C LEU A 16 -12.20 7.13 -8.79
N SER A 17 -10.94 7.38 -9.16
CA SER A 17 -10.47 8.69 -9.65
C SER A 17 -10.55 8.87 -11.17
N ARG A 18 -11.10 7.89 -11.91
CA ARG A 18 -11.15 7.88 -13.39
C ARG A 18 -9.78 8.08 -14.03
N GLN A 19 -8.74 7.51 -13.42
CA GLN A 19 -7.35 7.55 -13.89
C GLN A 19 -7.01 6.28 -14.67
N HIS A 20 -5.95 6.34 -15.47
CA HIS A 20 -5.51 5.20 -16.26
C HIS A 20 -4.93 4.08 -15.35
N PRO A 21 -5.34 2.80 -15.54
CA PRO A 21 -4.95 1.70 -14.65
C PRO A 21 -3.44 1.41 -14.67
N ALA A 22 -2.75 1.74 -15.76
CA ALA A 22 -1.31 1.49 -15.88
C ALA A 22 -0.45 2.20 -14.81
N TYR A 23 -0.96 3.27 -14.17
CA TYR A 23 -0.25 3.91 -13.06
C TYR A 23 -0.26 3.11 -11.77
N ALA A 24 -1.05 2.03 -11.68
CA ALA A 24 -1.06 1.14 -10.52
C ALA A 24 0.34 0.56 -10.22
N VAL A 25 1.21 0.43 -11.24
CA VAL A 25 2.61 0.02 -11.07
C VAL A 25 3.40 0.95 -10.14
N ALA A 26 3.01 2.23 -10.02
CA ALA A 26 3.67 3.18 -9.14
C ALA A 26 3.48 2.85 -7.65
N SER A 27 2.51 1.98 -7.31
CA SER A 27 2.44 1.38 -5.97
C SER A 27 3.66 0.55 -5.61
N LEU A 28 4.45 0.09 -6.58
CA LEU A 28 5.67 -0.67 -6.33
C LEU A 28 6.91 0.23 -6.14
N PHE A 29 6.79 1.53 -6.38
CA PHE A 29 7.91 2.48 -6.28
C PHE A 29 8.50 2.60 -4.88
N PRO A 30 7.73 2.51 -3.77
CA PRO A 30 8.33 2.50 -2.44
C PRO A 30 9.29 1.32 -2.21
N GLN A 31 9.27 0.27 -3.04
CA GLN A 31 10.14 -0.90 -2.92
C GLN A 31 11.54 -0.71 -3.53
N ILE A 32 11.86 0.48 -4.06
CA ILE A 32 13.20 0.76 -4.63
C ILE A 32 14.33 0.58 -3.62
N ASP A 33 14.06 0.69 -2.32
CA ASP A 33 15.06 0.57 -1.25
C ASP A 33 15.17 -0.86 -0.67
N ARG A 34 14.62 -1.88 -1.34
CA ARG A 34 14.67 -3.29 -0.87
C ARG A 34 16.06 -3.88 -0.68
N TYR A 35 17.09 -3.28 -1.29
CA TYR A 35 18.47 -3.72 -1.18
C TYR A 35 19.39 -2.57 -0.74
N PRO A 36 20.23 -2.77 0.29
CA PRO A 36 20.30 -3.96 1.13
C PRO A 36 19.06 -4.09 2.02
N HIS A 37 18.65 -5.32 2.35
CA HIS A 37 17.41 -5.60 3.07
C HIS A 37 17.26 -4.86 4.41
N VAL A 38 18.38 -4.53 5.06
CA VAL A 38 18.41 -3.79 6.34
C VAL A 38 17.92 -2.35 6.23
N PHE A 39 17.93 -1.76 5.02
CA PHE A 39 17.41 -0.41 4.76
C PHE A 39 16.09 -0.41 4.01
N HIS A 40 15.50 -1.59 3.77
CA HIS A 40 14.21 -1.70 3.14
C HIS A 40 13.20 -0.89 3.93
N ARG A 41 12.51 0.01 3.23
CA ARG A 41 11.46 0.90 3.74
C ARG A 41 11.92 2.06 4.59
N MET A 42 13.22 2.36 4.64
CA MET A 42 13.72 3.55 5.32
C MET A 42 13.79 4.78 4.42
N TYR A 43 13.99 4.59 3.11
CA TYR A 43 14.22 5.69 2.19
C TYR A 43 12.94 6.14 1.50
N ALA A 44 12.17 5.20 0.96
CA ALA A 44 11.03 5.47 0.09
C ALA A 44 9.67 5.37 0.79
N HIS A 45 9.59 4.86 2.02
CA HIS A 45 8.31 4.77 2.72
C HIS A 45 7.93 6.06 3.48
N THR A 46 8.14 7.22 2.84
CA THR A 46 7.76 8.52 3.41
C THR A 46 7.00 9.38 2.40
N VAL A 47 6.03 10.15 2.89
CA VAL A 47 5.15 11.00 2.07
C VAL A 47 5.89 12.22 1.55
N PHE A 48 6.89 12.71 2.29
CA PHE A 48 7.68 13.90 1.93
C PHE A 48 8.59 13.69 0.72
N LYS A 49 8.83 12.44 0.31
CA LYS A 49 9.56 12.10 -0.92
C LYS A 49 8.65 11.60 -2.04
N ALA A 50 7.38 11.33 -1.76
CA ALA A 50 6.47 10.63 -2.68
C ALA A 50 6.39 11.31 -4.05
N ARG A 51 6.28 12.65 -4.09
CA ARG A 51 6.26 13.42 -5.35
C ARG A 51 7.50 13.17 -6.21
N ARG A 52 8.69 13.44 -5.66
CA ARG A 52 9.95 13.26 -6.37
C ARG A 52 10.14 11.82 -6.84
N LEU A 53 9.80 10.85 -6.00
CA LEU A 53 9.97 9.43 -6.31
C LEU A 53 8.97 8.95 -7.37
N ALA A 54 7.72 9.44 -7.32
CA ALA A 54 6.73 9.19 -8.38
C ALA A 54 7.19 9.77 -9.73
N GLU A 55 7.65 11.03 -9.76
CA GLU A 55 8.18 11.66 -10.98
C GLU A 55 9.39 10.91 -11.54
N THR A 56 10.33 10.53 -10.66
CA THR A 56 11.55 9.82 -11.04
C THR A 56 11.22 8.44 -11.60
N GLY A 57 10.35 7.68 -10.92
CA GLY A 57 9.92 6.36 -11.37
C GLY A 57 9.20 6.41 -12.72
N LEU A 58 8.28 7.36 -12.91
CA LEU A 58 7.62 7.56 -14.21
C LEU A 58 8.62 7.86 -15.32
N ARG A 59 9.57 8.77 -15.10
CA ARG A 59 10.59 9.11 -16.10
C ARG A 59 11.45 7.91 -16.47
N VAL A 60 11.90 7.12 -15.49
CA VAL A 60 12.70 5.91 -15.75
C VAL A 60 11.91 4.87 -16.56
N LEU A 61 10.61 4.74 -16.31
CA LEU A 61 9.76 3.79 -17.03
C LEU A 61 9.47 4.23 -18.47
N THR A 62 9.28 5.52 -18.74
CA THR A 62 8.85 6.02 -20.05
C THR A 62 10.01 6.48 -20.94
N GLN A 63 11.15 6.86 -20.36
CA GLN A 63 12.30 7.37 -21.11
C GLN A 63 13.42 6.33 -21.12
N ASP A 64 13.75 5.84 -22.31
CA ASP A 64 14.94 5.02 -22.50
C ASP A 64 16.19 5.90 -22.49
N GLY A 65 17.20 5.49 -21.72
CA GLY A 65 18.48 6.20 -21.65
C GLY A 65 18.49 7.47 -20.79
N TRP A 66 17.48 7.71 -19.94
CA TRP A 66 17.51 8.84 -19.02
C TRP A 66 18.71 8.76 -18.06
N SER A 67 19.55 9.79 -18.08
CA SER A 67 20.86 9.84 -17.40
C SER A 67 21.14 11.14 -16.66
N ASP A 68 20.11 11.89 -16.25
CA ASP A 68 20.33 13.02 -15.33
C ASP A 68 20.90 12.50 -14.01
N ASP A 69 22.02 13.12 -13.60
CA ASP A 69 22.79 12.85 -12.38
C ASP A 69 22.68 11.40 -11.89
N THR A 70 23.23 10.46 -12.68
CA THR A 70 23.23 9.00 -12.43
C THR A 70 23.72 8.59 -11.02
N GLN A 71 24.25 9.52 -10.24
CA GLN A 71 24.67 9.27 -8.86
C GLN A 71 23.54 9.38 -7.83
N ALA A 72 22.43 10.06 -8.14
CA ALA A 72 21.28 10.16 -7.26
C ALA A 72 20.74 8.76 -6.91
N PHE A 73 20.58 8.49 -5.61
CA PHE A 73 20.21 7.17 -5.12
C PHE A 73 18.91 6.67 -5.75
N ASP A 74 17.87 7.49 -5.78
CA ASP A 74 16.55 7.15 -6.33
C ASP A 74 16.62 6.79 -7.81
N VAL A 75 17.30 7.60 -8.62
CA VAL A 75 17.46 7.34 -10.07
C VAL A 75 18.10 5.98 -10.31
N ARG A 76 19.24 5.71 -9.67
CA ARG A 76 19.94 4.42 -9.80
C ARG A 76 19.05 3.25 -9.37
N ARG A 77 18.38 3.37 -8.23
CA ARG A 77 17.52 2.30 -7.72
C ARG A 77 16.30 2.05 -8.62
N PHE A 78 15.69 3.08 -9.19
CA PHE A 78 14.63 2.90 -10.19
C PHE A 78 15.14 2.20 -11.45
N GLN A 79 16.34 2.52 -11.93
CA GLN A 79 16.95 1.84 -13.09
C GLN A 79 17.19 0.35 -12.82
N GLU A 80 17.72 0.00 -11.64
CA GLU A 80 17.94 -1.38 -11.21
C GLU A 80 16.62 -2.17 -11.07
N GLU A 81 15.53 -1.50 -10.69
CA GLU A 81 14.20 -2.10 -10.53
C GLU A 81 13.33 -2.06 -11.80
N LYS A 82 13.75 -1.32 -12.85
CA LYS A 82 12.96 -1.07 -14.07
C LYS A 82 12.43 -2.36 -14.69
N ALA A 83 13.29 -3.36 -14.86
CA ALA A 83 12.91 -4.64 -15.44
C ALA A 83 11.81 -5.36 -14.64
N ARG A 84 11.83 -5.24 -13.30
CA ARG A 84 10.79 -5.82 -12.44
C ARG A 84 9.46 -5.10 -12.62
N PHE A 85 9.46 -3.77 -12.65
CA PHE A 85 8.24 -3.00 -12.90
C PHE A 85 7.64 -3.30 -14.27
N GLN A 86 8.48 -3.38 -15.31
CA GLN A 86 8.05 -3.75 -16.66
C GLN A 86 7.46 -5.16 -16.71
N ALA A 87 8.05 -6.13 -15.99
CA ALA A 87 7.50 -7.48 -15.91
C ALA A 87 6.09 -7.51 -15.28
N TYR A 88 5.84 -6.70 -14.24
CA TYR A 88 4.49 -6.56 -13.67
C TYR A 88 3.51 -5.93 -14.65
N MET A 89 3.93 -4.88 -15.35
CA MET A 89 3.09 -4.24 -16.37
C MET A 89 2.74 -5.21 -17.50
N GLN A 90 3.72 -5.95 -18.01
CA GLN A 90 3.52 -6.97 -19.06
C GLN A 90 2.58 -8.08 -18.60
N ALA A 91 2.76 -8.60 -17.38
CA ALA A 91 1.90 -9.64 -16.81
C ALA A 91 0.43 -9.21 -16.70
N GLN A 92 0.17 -7.91 -16.55
CA GLN A 92 -1.17 -7.33 -16.46
C GLN A 92 -1.63 -6.63 -17.74
N SER A 93 -0.88 -6.75 -18.84
CA SER A 93 -1.15 -6.04 -20.11
C SER A 93 -1.32 -4.53 -19.95
N LEU A 94 -0.59 -3.92 -19.01
CA LEU A 94 -0.62 -2.49 -18.73
C LEU A 94 0.40 -1.75 -19.60
N THR A 95 -0.03 -0.68 -20.25
CA THR A 95 0.84 0.23 -21.01
C THR A 95 0.60 1.66 -20.53
N LEU A 96 1.67 2.38 -20.21
CA LEU A 96 1.56 3.80 -19.85
C LEU A 96 1.20 4.62 -21.09
N PRO A 97 0.27 5.58 -20.99
CA PRO A 97 -0.05 6.46 -22.11
C PRO A 97 1.12 7.38 -22.45
N ASP A 98 1.30 7.69 -23.74
CA ASP A 98 2.39 8.56 -24.23
C ASP A 98 2.26 10.00 -23.71
N VAL A 99 1.02 10.51 -23.64
CA VAL A 99 0.70 11.85 -23.16
C VAL A 99 -0.50 11.76 -22.23
N ASP A 100 -0.29 12.12 -20.97
CA ASP A 100 -1.36 12.19 -19.98
C ASP A 100 -1.08 13.31 -18.98
N PRO A 101 -1.90 14.38 -18.97
CA PRO A 101 -1.73 15.49 -18.05
C PRO A 101 -1.93 15.09 -16.57
N CYS A 102 -2.61 13.97 -16.31
CA CYS A 102 -2.90 13.47 -14.97
C CYS A 102 -1.89 12.41 -14.48
N ALA A 103 -0.87 12.07 -15.29
CA ALA A 103 0.11 11.02 -14.98
C ALA A 103 0.73 11.17 -13.59
N HIS A 104 1.07 12.40 -13.22
CA HIS A 104 1.70 12.71 -11.95
C HIS A 104 0.79 12.38 -10.76
N GLU A 105 -0.45 12.89 -10.77
CA GLU A 105 -1.40 12.68 -9.66
C GLU A 105 -1.82 11.21 -9.57
N ALA A 106 -1.99 10.53 -10.70
CA ALA A 106 -2.30 9.10 -10.74
C ALA A 106 -1.17 8.24 -10.14
N ALA A 107 0.08 8.49 -10.54
CA ALA A 107 1.23 7.77 -9.98
C ALA A 107 1.42 8.09 -8.49
N LEU A 108 1.16 9.33 -8.08
CA LEU A 108 1.24 9.74 -6.68
C LEU A 108 0.17 9.04 -5.82
N LEU A 109 -1.07 8.92 -6.32
CA LEU A 109 -2.13 8.16 -5.64
C LEU A 109 -1.71 6.70 -5.42
N ALA A 110 -1.21 6.04 -6.47
CA ALA A 110 -0.73 4.66 -6.38
C ALA A 110 0.47 4.54 -5.43
N TYR A 111 1.38 5.50 -5.40
CA TYR A 111 2.50 5.52 -4.47
C TYR A 111 2.03 5.61 -3.01
N VAL A 112 1.14 6.56 -2.71
CA VAL A 112 0.64 6.77 -1.34
C VAL A 112 -0.22 5.59 -0.89
N SER A 113 -0.97 4.96 -1.80
CA SER A 113 -1.76 3.78 -1.48
C SER A 113 -0.90 2.61 -1.00
N HIS A 114 0.34 2.48 -1.48
CA HIS A 114 1.29 1.52 -0.93
C HIS A 114 1.65 1.83 0.51
N LEU A 115 2.01 3.09 0.82
CA LEU A 115 2.37 3.49 2.19
C LEU A 115 1.22 3.22 3.17
N TYR A 116 0.00 3.52 2.71
CA TYR A 116 -1.22 3.28 3.47
C TYR A 116 -1.47 1.78 3.69
N LEU A 117 -1.46 0.97 2.64
CA LEU A 117 -1.74 -0.46 2.72
C LEU A 117 -0.65 -1.23 3.50
N ASP A 118 0.61 -0.81 3.44
CA ASP A 118 1.69 -1.49 4.17
C ASP A 118 1.55 -1.34 5.70
N SER A 119 0.74 -0.38 6.18
CA SER A 119 0.38 -0.26 7.62
C SER A 119 -0.39 -1.46 8.18
N PHE A 120 -0.96 -2.32 7.33
CA PHE A 120 -1.56 -3.60 7.73
C PHE A 120 -0.52 -4.69 7.92
N ASN A 121 0.60 -4.61 7.20
CA ASN A 121 1.61 -5.65 7.16
C ASN A 121 2.69 -5.44 8.23
N GLN A 122 2.94 -4.18 8.59
CA GLN A 122 3.98 -3.79 9.53
C GLN A 122 3.90 -2.31 9.90
N PRO A 123 4.58 -1.87 10.98
CA PRO A 123 4.70 -0.45 11.29
C PRO A 123 5.37 0.34 10.16
N THR A 124 4.77 1.47 9.79
CA THR A 124 5.34 2.39 8.80
C THR A 124 5.60 3.76 9.42
N GLN A 125 6.61 4.49 8.96
CA GLN A 125 6.89 5.87 9.39
C GLN A 125 6.61 6.85 8.24
N PRO A 126 5.35 6.97 7.77
CA PRO A 126 5.04 7.71 6.55
C PRO A 126 5.42 9.18 6.66
N PHE A 127 5.43 9.75 7.86
CA PHE A 127 5.68 11.16 8.10
C PHE A 127 7.13 11.50 8.49
N ALA A 128 8.08 10.57 8.36
CA ALA A 128 9.48 10.89 8.59
C ALA A 128 10.01 11.88 7.52
N PRO A 129 10.90 12.83 7.89
CA PRO A 129 11.51 13.01 9.23
C PRO A 129 10.70 13.92 10.17
N VAL A 130 9.54 14.44 9.75
CA VAL A 130 8.73 15.38 10.55
C VAL A 130 8.13 14.71 11.80
N SER A 131 7.84 13.42 11.72
CA SER A 131 7.48 12.56 12.86
C SER A 131 8.26 11.26 12.82
N VAL A 132 8.68 10.80 13.99
CA VAL A 132 9.34 9.50 14.20
C VAL A 132 8.36 8.40 14.60
N TYR A 133 7.10 8.75 14.87
CA TYR A 133 6.11 7.77 15.32
C TYR A 133 5.56 6.96 14.15
N CYS A 134 5.38 5.66 14.41
CA CYS A 134 4.89 4.72 13.42
C CYS A 134 3.36 4.69 13.36
N SER A 135 2.83 4.55 12.15
CA SER A 135 1.45 4.17 11.85
C SER A 135 1.34 2.65 11.72
N GLY A 136 0.24 2.06 12.17
CA GLY A 136 0.02 0.62 12.08
C GLY A 136 -1.36 0.15 12.53
N GLN A 137 -1.74 -1.06 12.13
CA GLN A 137 -2.98 -1.71 12.53
C GLN A 137 -2.82 -2.46 13.86
N TRP A 138 -2.47 -1.73 14.92
CA TRP A 138 -2.06 -2.28 16.22
C TRP A 138 -3.08 -3.26 16.81
N ARG A 139 -4.36 -2.88 16.80
CA ARG A 139 -5.47 -3.73 17.31
C ARG A 139 -5.64 -5.04 16.55
N MET A 140 -5.35 -5.03 15.25
CA MET A 140 -5.39 -6.26 14.44
C MET A 140 -4.23 -7.16 14.83
N TRP A 141 -3.02 -6.61 14.93
CA TRP A 141 -1.81 -7.38 15.27
C TRP A 141 -1.85 -7.98 16.68
N GLU A 142 -2.47 -7.29 17.64
CA GLU A 142 -2.73 -7.84 18.97
C GLU A 142 -3.60 -9.12 18.94
N GLN A 143 -4.47 -9.26 17.94
CA GLN A 143 -5.35 -10.42 17.79
C GLN A 143 -4.73 -11.56 16.99
N ILE A 144 -3.96 -11.26 15.95
CA ILE A 144 -3.42 -12.29 15.02
C ILE A 144 -1.96 -12.67 15.27
N GLY A 145 -1.20 -11.88 16.05
CA GLY A 145 0.23 -12.10 16.26
C GLY A 145 1.08 -11.87 15.00
N ASP A 146 2.22 -12.55 14.87
CA ASP A 146 2.99 -12.53 13.62
C ASP A 146 2.37 -13.48 12.59
N PHE A 147 1.71 -12.89 11.61
CA PHE A 147 0.90 -13.60 10.62
C PHE A 147 1.55 -13.67 9.24
N ARG A 148 2.67 -12.97 9.03
CA ARG A 148 3.20 -12.72 7.68
C ARG A 148 3.65 -14.00 6.99
N LEU A 149 4.31 -14.90 7.71
CA LEU A 149 4.73 -16.17 7.14
C LEU A 149 3.51 -16.94 6.62
N THR A 150 2.49 -17.14 7.47
CA THR A 150 1.25 -17.82 7.10
C THR A 150 0.56 -17.14 5.92
N LEU A 151 0.44 -15.81 5.97
CA LEU A 151 -0.20 -15.05 4.90
C LEU A 151 0.46 -15.29 3.53
N TYR A 152 1.79 -15.29 3.47
CA TYR A 152 2.53 -15.33 2.20
C TYR A 152 2.96 -16.73 1.74
N THR A 153 2.94 -17.75 2.60
CA THR A 153 3.35 -19.13 2.22
C THR A 153 2.18 -20.08 2.00
N THR A 154 0.96 -19.63 2.26
CA THR A 154 -0.27 -20.41 2.07
C THR A 154 -1.14 -19.80 0.97
N PRO A 155 -2.20 -20.51 0.51
CA PRO A 155 -3.18 -19.93 -0.42
C PRO A 155 -3.97 -18.73 0.15
N VAL A 156 -3.81 -18.41 1.44
CA VAL A 156 -4.58 -17.40 2.16
C VAL A 156 -4.53 -16.04 1.48
N ILE A 157 -3.35 -15.55 1.08
CA ILE A 157 -3.24 -14.23 0.43
C ILE A 157 -4.07 -14.15 -0.85
N GLY A 158 -4.18 -15.24 -1.62
CA GLY A 158 -4.99 -15.29 -2.83
C GLY A 158 -6.49 -15.15 -2.54
N GLN A 159 -6.98 -15.85 -1.52
CA GLN A 159 -8.39 -15.80 -1.11
C GLN A 159 -8.74 -14.45 -0.49
N LEU A 160 -7.90 -13.95 0.43
CA LEU A 160 -8.06 -12.63 1.04
C LEU A 160 -8.13 -11.54 -0.02
N ARG A 161 -7.21 -11.56 -0.99
CA ARG A 161 -7.18 -10.58 -2.09
C ARG A 161 -8.42 -10.70 -2.98
N HIS A 162 -8.85 -11.91 -3.32
CA HIS A 162 -10.08 -12.10 -4.09
C HIS A 162 -11.29 -11.47 -3.40
N ASP A 163 -11.51 -11.82 -2.13
CA ASP A 163 -12.63 -11.28 -1.33
C ASP A 163 -12.53 -9.76 -1.18
N LEU A 164 -11.33 -9.22 -0.94
CA LEU A 164 -11.11 -7.79 -0.80
C LEU A 164 -11.45 -7.03 -2.09
N MET A 165 -10.97 -7.49 -3.25
CA MET A 165 -11.12 -6.77 -4.52
C MET A 165 -12.51 -6.93 -5.17
N HIS A 166 -13.29 -7.93 -4.75
CA HIS A 166 -14.66 -8.18 -5.24
C HIS A 166 -15.74 -7.77 -4.23
N HIS A 167 -15.36 -7.19 -3.09
CA HIS A 167 -16.32 -6.75 -2.08
C HIS A 167 -17.22 -5.62 -2.60
N PRO A 168 -18.54 -5.61 -2.26
CA PRO A 168 -19.49 -4.58 -2.68
C PRO A 168 -19.11 -3.14 -2.32
N LEU A 169 -18.29 -2.96 -1.27
CA LEU A 169 -17.74 -1.67 -0.84
C LEU A 169 -17.18 -0.83 -2.00
N TRP A 170 -16.55 -1.46 -2.99
CA TRP A 170 -16.00 -0.76 -4.16
C TRP A 170 -17.06 -0.18 -5.09
N ALA A 171 -18.22 -0.83 -5.20
CA ALA A 171 -19.33 -0.36 -6.04
C ALA A 171 -20.14 0.75 -5.36
N GLU A 172 -20.11 0.79 -4.03
CA GLU A 172 -20.76 1.81 -3.20
C GLU A 172 -19.89 3.07 -3.01
N ALA A 173 -18.60 3.00 -3.38
CA ALA A 173 -17.66 4.08 -3.21
C ALA A 173 -17.93 5.24 -4.18
N ASP A 174 -17.91 6.46 -3.66
CA ASP A 174 -18.04 7.67 -4.46
C ASP A 174 -16.80 7.92 -5.31
N ALA A 175 -17.01 8.38 -6.54
CA ALA A 175 -15.94 8.91 -7.36
C ALA A 175 -15.32 10.14 -6.69
N CYS A 176 -13.99 10.18 -6.61
CA CYS A 176 -13.25 11.26 -5.97
C CYS A 176 -11.87 11.44 -6.61
N THR A 177 -11.34 12.66 -6.55
CA THR A 177 -10.04 12.99 -7.17
C THR A 177 -8.89 12.30 -6.45
N PRO A 178 -7.72 12.13 -7.12
CA PRO A 178 -6.52 11.60 -6.48
C PRO A 178 -6.14 12.38 -5.22
N SER A 179 -6.23 13.71 -5.26
CA SER A 179 -5.90 14.58 -4.12
C SER A 179 -6.77 14.33 -2.89
N VAL A 180 -8.08 14.11 -3.09
CA VAL A 180 -9.03 13.80 -2.00
C VAL A 180 -8.70 12.45 -1.37
N GLN A 181 -8.44 11.43 -2.19
CA GLN A 181 -8.08 10.10 -1.70
C GLN A 181 -6.75 10.11 -0.94
N ILE A 182 -5.75 10.82 -1.45
CA ILE A 182 -4.45 10.99 -0.78
C ILE A 182 -4.65 11.68 0.57
N GLU A 183 -5.38 12.79 0.63
CA GLU A 183 -5.63 13.50 1.90
C GLU A 183 -6.34 12.61 2.92
N ALA A 184 -7.35 11.85 2.49
CA ALA A 184 -8.06 10.91 3.34
C ALA A 184 -7.14 9.77 3.86
N MET A 185 -6.30 9.17 3.01
CA MET A 185 -5.31 8.17 3.45
C MET A 185 -4.31 8.74 4.45
N LEU A 186 -3.85 9.98 4.25
CA LEU A 186 -2.99 10.67 5.22
C LEU A 186 -3.71 10.90 6.55
N GLU A 187 -5.01 11.27 6.50
CA GLU A 187 -5.84 11.39 7.69
C GLU A 187 -5.96 10.06 8.46
N ARG A 188 -6.10 8.95 7.74
CA ARG A 188 -6.10 7.61 8.35
C ARG A 188 -4.74 7.28 8.97
N LEU A 189 -3.65 7.47 8.23
CA LEU A 189 -2.30 7.13 8.68
C LEU A 189 -1.92 7.82 9.99
N TRP A 190 -2.21 9.11 10.17
CA TRP A 190 -1.86 9.77 11.45
C TRP A 190 -2.74 9.27 12.60
N ARG A 191 -4.02 8.91 12.35
CA ARG A 191 -4.91 8.31 13.37
C ARG A 191 -4.48 6.91 13.78
N LEU A 192 -3.82 6.18 12.88
CA LEU A 192 -3.24 4.87 13.11
C LEU A 192 -1.87 4.93 13.81
N SER A 193 -1.37 6.12 14.16
CA SER A 193 -0.11 6.24 14.90
C SER A 193 -0.27 5.86 16.38
N LEU A 194 0.74 5.17 16.94
CA LEU A 194 0.76 4.80 18.37
C LEU A 194 0.66 6.02 19.28
N ASP A 195 1.52 7.01 19.00
CA ASP A 195 1.50 8.29 19.67
C ASP A 195 0.72 9.31 18.86
N ARG A 196 0.16 10.31 19.55
CA ARG A 196 -0.66 11.36 18.95
C ARG A 196 0.20 12.27 18.07
N ILE A 197 0.44 11.86 16.83
CA ILE A 197 0.79 12.78 15.75
C ILE A 197 -0.42 13.70 15.55
N GLY A 198 -0.22 15.00 15.61
CA GLY A 198 -1.30 15.96 15.37
C GLY A 198 -1.79 15.92 13.93
N ALA A 199 -3.09 16.14 13.72
CA ALA A 199 -3.69 16.28 12.38
C ALA A 199 -3.02 17.37 11.52
N SER A 200 -2.30 18.31 12.16
CA SER A 200 -1.51 19.34 11.50
C SER A 200 -0.44 18.78 10.55
N ILE A 201 -0.03 17.51 10.68
CA ILE A 201 0.99 16.91 9.80
C ILE A 201 0.50 16.68 8.36
N VAL A 202 -0.82 16.59 8.17
CA VAL A 202 -1.43 16.30 6.86
C VAL A 202 -1.18 17.44 5.88
N ALA A 203 -1.35 18.70 6.30
CA ALA A 203 -1.19 19.85 5.41
C ALA A 203 0.24 20.02 4.86
N PRO A 204 1.31 19.97 5.68
CA PRO A 204 2.69 19.96 5.17
C PRO A 204 2.97 18.76 4.27
N SER A 205 2.37 17.60 4.53
CA SER A 205 2.53 16.40 3.69
C SER A 205 1.91 16.60 2.32
N MET A 206 0.68 17.13 2.25
CA MET A 206 0.02 17.52 0.99
C MET A 206 0.83 18.55 0.21
N GLN A 207 1.32 19.59 0.90
CA GLN A 207 2.16 20.63 0.30
C GLN A 207 3.47 20.07 -0.26
N ALA A 208 4.15 19.18 0.47
CA ALA A 208 5.38 18.53 0.01
C ALA A 208 5.13 17.70 -1.25
N MET A 209 3.93 17.16 -1.40
CA MET A 209 3.50 16.46 -2.61
C MET A 209 3.00 17.39 -3.73
N GLY A 210 2.97 18.71 -3.51
CA GLY A 210 2.47 19.67 -4.49
C GLY A 210 0.95 19.72 -4.61
N LEU A 211 0.22 19.17 -3.64
CA LEU A 211 -1.23 19.11 -3.64
C LEU A 211 -1.83 20.23 -2.79
N SER A 212 -2.97 20.74 -3.24
CA SER A 212 -3.78 21.69 -2.47
C SER A 212 -4.67 20.96 -1.47
N ARG A 213 -5.14 21.69 -0.45
CA ARG A 213 -6.18 21.19 0.45
C ARG A 213 -7.51 21.05 -0.29
N ASN A 214 -8.23 19.98 0.02
CA ASN A 214 -9.53 19.71 -0.58
C ASN A 214 -10.68 20.17 0.32
N SER A 215 -11.92 20.06 -0.19
CA SER A 215 -13.11 20.34 0.61
C SER A 215 -13.21 19.39 1.80
N PRO A 216 -13.43 19.88 3.04
CA PRO A 216 -13.60 19.02 4.20
C PRO A 216 -14.70 17.97 4.04
N HIS A 217 -15.75 18.30 3.28
CA HIS A 217 -16.85 17.38 3.00
C HIS A 217 -16.43 16.22 2.08
N GLU A 218 -15.65 16.50 1.03
CA GLU A 218 -15.15 15.47 0.12
C GLU A 218 -14.17 14.55 0.83
N VAL A 219 -13.25 15.12 1.62
CA VAL A 219 -12.29 14.36 2.44
C VAL A 219 -13.00 13.51 3.49
N ALA A 220 -14.07 14.01 4.11
CA ALA A 220 -14.85 13.24 5.08
C ALA A 220 -15.48 11.99 4.46
N ARG A 221 -16.09 12.10 3.27
CA ARG A 221 -16.66 10.94 2.56
C ARG A 221 -15.60 9.92 2.15
N ALA A 222 -14.47 10.39 1.60
CA ALA A 222 -13.36 9.49 1.28
C ALA A 222 -12.78 8.81 2.52
N ARG A 223 -12.74 9.50 3.66
CA ARG A 223 -12.31 8.92 4.95
C ARG A 223 -13.27 7.84 5.43
N GLU A 224 -14.58 8.03 5.30
CA GLU A 224 -15.58 7.01 5.64
C GLU A 224 -15.39 5.73 4.81
N PHE A 225 -15.11 5.88 3.50
CA PHE A 225 -14.74 4.76 2.64
C PHE A 225 -13.49 4.03 3.16
N PHE A 226 -12.42 4.76 3.52
CA PHE A 226 -11.20 4.13 4.04
C PHE A 226 -11.39 3.49 5.43
N GLU A 227 -12.26 4.04 6.28
CA GLU A 227 -12.66 3.41 7.55
C GLU A 227 -13.37 2.07 7.31
N ALA A 228 -14.31 2.02 6.37
CA ALA A 228 -14.99 0.79 5.99
C ALA A 228 -14.04 -0.22 5.33
N PHE A 229 -13.12 0.25 4.47
CA PHE A 229 -12.06 -0.57 3.88
C PHE A 229 -11.15 -1.17 4.95
N GLU A 230 -10.76 -0.39 5.96
CA GLU A 230 -9.93 -0.88 7.06
C GLU A 230 -10.63 -1.96 7.86
N ALA A 231 -11.90 -1.75 8.22
CA ALA A 231 -12.71 -2.74 8.93
C ALA A 231 -12.82 -4.04 8.14
N LEU A 232 -13.16 -3.95 6.85
CA LEU A 232 -13.21 -5.10 5.95
C LEU A 232 -11.87 -5.85 5.90
N LEU A 233 -10.76 -5.13 5.71
CA LEU A 233 -9.46 -5.75 5.57
C LEU A 233 -9.03 -6.42 6.88
N VAL A 234 -9.31 -5.82 8.04
CA VAL A 234 -9.11 -6.46 9.36
C VAL A 234 -9.95 -7.74 9.47
N ASP A 235 -11.23 -7.69 9.12
CA ASP A 235 -12.12 -8.85 9.19
C ASP A 235 -11.65 -10.00 8.29
N LEU A 236 -11.16 -9.69 7.08
CA LEU A 236 -10.60 -10.70 6.18
C LEU A 236 -9.30 -11.29 6.73
N HIS A 237 -8.42 -10.49 7.34
CA HIS A 237 -7.23 -11.02 8.02
C HIS A 237 -7.64 -11.97 9.15
N LEU A 238 -8.59 -11.59 10.00
CA LEU A 238 -9.07 -12.43 11.08
C LEU A 238 -9.71 -13.73 10.55
N LYS A 239 -10.60 -13.61 9.56
CA LYS A 239 -11.28 -14.75 8.91
C LYS A 239 -10.28 -15.79 8.42
N TYR A 240 -9.26 -15.37 7.67
CA TYR A 240 -8.36 -16.33 7.03
C TYR A 240 -7.16 -16.75 7.88
N LEU A 241 -6.69 -15.92 8.80
CA LEU A 241 -5.49 -16.22 9.58
C LEU A 241 -5.82 -16.83 10.96
N VAL A 242 -6.99 -16.56 11.53
CA VAL A 242 -7.40 -17.16 12.81
C VAL A 242 -8.11 -18.50 12.60
N ALA A 243 -8.93 -18.63 11.54
CA ALA A 243 -9.62 -19.89 11.26
C ALA A 243 -8.65 -21.04 10.93
N ASP A 244 -7.60 -20.78 10.17
CA ASP A 244 -6.58 -21.79 9.85
C ASP A 244 -5.78 -22.23 11.07
N ASN A 245 -5.50 -21.31 12.00
CA ASN A 245 -4.84 -21.65 13.27
C ASN A 245 -5.71 -22.54 14.17
N ALA A 246 -7.04 -22.37 14.15
CA ALA A 246 -7.96 -23.23 14.89
C ALA A 246 -8.04 -24.65 14.29
N VAL A 247 -8.01 -24.77 12.96
CA VAL A 247 -8.00 -26.06 12.27
C VAL A 247 -6.69 -26.80 12.50
N ALA A 248 -5.54 -26.14 12.31
CA ALA A 248 -4.22 -26.71 12.54
C ALA A 248 -4.00 -27.15 14.01
N ALA A 249 -4.49 -26.37 14.98
CA ALA A 249 -4.44 -26.75 16.39
C ALA A 249 -5.32 -27.97 16.71
N SER A 250 -6.46 -28.11 16.05
CA SER A 250 -7.34 -29.28 16.21
C SER A 250 -6.74 -30.56 15.62
N GLU A 251 -6.03 -30.46 14.50
CA GLU A 251 -5.34 -31.57 13.83
C GLU A 251 -4.09 -32.02 14.62
N PHE A 252 -3.31 -31.08 15.17
CA PHE A 252 -2.21 -31.41 16.08
C PHE A 252 -2.69 -32.07 17.38
N SER A 253 -3.81 -31.61 17.94
CA SER A 253 -4.42 -32.20 19.13
C SER A 253 -4.93 -33.63 18.88
N THR A 254 -5.55 -33.88 17.72
CA THR A 254 -6.01 -35.23 17.34
C THR A 254 -4.87 -36.18 17.02
N HIS A 255 -3.77 -35.70 16.44
CA HIS A 255 -2.56 -36.52 16.24
C HIS A 255 -1.85 -36.83 17.57
N ALA A 256 -1.71 -35.87 18.47
CA ALA A 256 -1.13 -36.09 19.80
C ALA A 256 -2.00 -37.05 20.65
N ALA A 257 -3.33 -36.96 20.55
CA ALA A 257 -4.24 -37.88 21.22
C ALA A 257 -4.19 -39.31 20.65
N ARG A 258 -3.97 -39.47 19.34
CA ARG A 258 -3.75 -40.79 18.70
C ARG A 258 -2.41 -41.40 19.11
N ALA A 259 -1.34 -40.60 19.18
CA ALA A 259 -0.03 -41.08 19.61
C ALA A 259 -0.03 -41.58 21.07
N ARG A 260 -0.81 -40.93 21.96
CA ARG A 260 -0.95 -41.36 23.37
C ARG A 260 -1.82 -42.60 23.59
N ARG A 261 -2.59 -43.04 22.58
CA ARG A 261 -3.39 -44.28 22.63
C ARG A 261 -2.68 -45.49 22.02
N ALA A 262 -1.52 -45.27 21.40
CA ALA A 262 -0.72 -46.30 20.76
C ALA A 262 0.50 -46.75 21.60
N VAL A 263 0.59 -46.26 22.85
CA VAL A 263 1.56 -46.65 23.89
C VAL A 263 0.77 -47.25 25.05
#